data_AF-A0A3C0NLT6-F1
#
_entry.id   AF-A0A3C0NLT6-F1
#
_cell.length_a   1.000
_cell.length_b   1.000
_cell.length_c   1.000
_cell.angle_alpha   90.00
_cell.angle_beta   90.00
_cell.angle_gamma   90.00
#
_symmetry.space_group_name_H-M   'P 1'
#
loop_
_entity.id
_entity.type
_entity.pdbx_description
1 polymer ?
#
loop_
_entity_poly.entity_id
_entity_poly.type
_entity_poly.pdbx_seq_one_letter_code
_entity_poly.pdbx_strand_id
1 'polypeptide(L)'
;YNSLIPGVEIENVAEDFKNALKIEQYRLGRKALYFPAGLRWAYLPLSAIESVEGTHRSVTAGHCVTVTEHKPAVEFKTAAGSFQFNLEKPANMQKVLDAIGK
;
A
#
# COMPACT_ATOMS: atom_id res chain seq x y z
N TYR A 1 -0.27 -16.03 4.06
CA TYR A 1 -0.51 -14.62 3.69
C TYR A 1 -1.99 -14.36 3.86
N ASN A 2 -2.41 -13.23 4.43
CA ASN A 2 -3.84 -12.93 4.61
C ASN A 2 -4.31 -11.93 3.55
N SER A 3 -5.35 -12.27 2.79
CA SER A 3 -6.00 -11.32 1.86
C SER A 3 -6.82 -10.31 2.67
N LEU A 4 -6.75 -9.03 2.29
CA LEU A 4 -7.68 -8.01 2.79
C LEU A 4 -9.07 -8.11 2.18
N ILE A 5 -9.17 -8.72 1.01
CA ILE A 5 -10.42 -8.86 0.27
C ILE A 5 -10.79 -10.34 0.26
N PRO A 6 -11.67 -10.80 1.16
CA PRO A 6 -12.11 -12.18 1.15
C PRO A 6 -12.85 -12.49 -0.16
N GLY A 7 -12.54 -13.63 -0.78
CA GLY A 7 -13.13 -14.04 -2.05
C GLY A 7 -12.41 -13.55 -3.32
N VAL A 8 -11.39 -12.69 -3.19
CA VAL A 8 -10.53 -12.26 -4.33
C VAL A 8 -9.10 -12.69 -4.06
N GLU A 9 -8.85 -13.97 -3.88
CA GLU A 9 -7.52 -14.49 -3.60
C GLU A 9 -6.68 -14.62 -4.88
N ILE A 10 -5.37 -14.43 -4.77
CA ILE A 10 -4.46 -14.62 -5.90
C ILE A 10 -3.81 -16.00 -5.81
N GLU A 11 -3.65 -16.66 -6.94
CA GLU A 11 -2.91 -17.91 -7.04
C GLU A 11 -1.40 -17.66 -6.86
N ASN A 12 -0.72 -18.59 -6.20
CA ASN A 12 0.74 -18.58 -5.98
C ASN A 12 1.27 -17.33 -5.26
N VAL A 13 0.60 -16.92 -4.16
CA VAL A 13 0.97 -15.74 -3.34
C VAL A 13 2.46 -15.70 -2.97
N ALA A 14 3.05 -16.85 -2.62
CA ALA A 14 4.45 -16.92 -2.20
C ALA A 14 5.42 -16.56 -3.34
N GLU A 15 5.10 -16.97 -4.57
CA GLU A 15 5.93 -16.68 -5.74
C GLU A 15 5.81 -15.21 -6.15
N ASP A 16 4.60 -14.66 -6.15
CA ASP A 16 4.37 -13.25 -6.41
C ASP A 16 5.06 -12.37 -5.36
N PHE A 17 4.98 -12.74 -4.07
CA PHE A 17 5.69 -12.06 -2.99
C PHE A 17 7.23 -12.12 -3.13
N LYS A 18 7.76 -13.26 -3.58
CA LYS A 18 9.20 -13.44 -3.76
C LYS A 18 9.74 -12.54 -4.87
N ASN A 19 8.97 -12.37 -5.94
CA ASN A 19 9.31 -11.51 -7.07
C ASN A 19 8.87 -10.04 -6.90
N ALA A 20 8.19 -9.72 -5.79
CA ALA A 20 7.67 -8.39 -5.53
C ALA A 20 8.78 -7.36 -5.32
N LEU A 21 8.59 -6.18 -5.91
CA LEU A 21 9.46 -5.03 -5.73
C LEU A 21 9.29 -4.48 -4.31
N LYS A 22 10.39 -4.32 -3.58
CA LYS A 22 10.35 -3.68 -2.26
C LYS A 22 10.17 -2.17 -2.40
N ILE A 23 9.13 -1.64 -1.77
CA ILE A 23 8.84 -0.21 -1.69
C ILE A 23 8.73 0.15 -0.19
N GLU A 24 9.84 0.60 0.39
CA GLU A 24 9.93 0.93 1.83
C GLU A 24 9.56 -0.27 2.72
N GLN A 25 8.49 -0.14 3.51
CA GLN A 25 7.92 -1.19 4.35
C GLN A 25 6.97 -2.13 3.58
N TYR A 26 6.62 -1.80 2.35
CA TYR A 26 5.70 -2.55 1.50
C TYR A 26 6.45 -3.35 0.43
N ARG A 27 5.74 -4.28 -0.20
CA ARG A 27 6.21 -4.96 -1.41
C ARG A 27 5.11 -4.96 -2.45
N LEU A 28 5.45 -4.65 -3.70
CA LEU A 28 4.50 -4.63 -4.80
C LEU A 28 4.81 -5.80 -5.75
N GLY A 29 3.94 -6.80 -5.73
CA GLY A 29 3.97 -7.91 -6.68
C GLY A 29 3.30 -7.54 -8.00
N ARG A 30 3.22 -8.52 -8.91
CA ARG A 30 2.48 -8.36 -10.16
C ARG A 30 0.98 -8.50 -9.94
N LYS A 31 0.56 -9.27 -8.94
CA LYS A 31 -0.85 -9.57 -8.65
C LYS A 31 -1.35 -8.94 -7.36
N ALA A 32 -0.49 -8.64 -6.39
CA ALA A 32 -0.91 -8.05 -5.12
C ALA A 32 0.10 -7.04 -4.54
N LEU A 33 -0.42 -6.12 -3.72
CA LEU A 33 0.35 -5.26 -2.85
C LEU A 33 0.44 -5.89 -1.46
N TYR A 34 1.64 -6.02 -0.91
CA TYR A 34 1.91 -6.65 0.37
C TYR A 34 2.36 -5.64 1.41
N PHE A 35 1.87 -5.81 2.63
CA PHE A 35 2.20 -4.94 3.75
C PHE A 35 2.30 -5.72 5.06
N PRO A 36 3.10 -5.21 6.02
CA PRO A 36 3.28 -5.85 7.31
C PRO A 36 1.99 -5.75 8.13
N ALA A 37 1.58 -6.87 8.71
CA ALA A 37 0.45 -7.02 9.62
C ALA A 37 0.92 -7.79 10.86
N GLY A 38 1.53 -7.07 11.80
CA GLY A 38 2.20 -7.67 12.96
C GLY A 38 3.42 -8.50 12.54
N LEU A 39 3.48 -9.76 12.97
CA LEU A 39 4.56 -10.71 12.62
C LEU A 39 4.35 -11.40 11.27
N ARG A 40 3.28 -11.07 10.54
CA ARG A 40 2.91 -11.70 9.27
C ARG A 40 2.75 -10.65 8.18
N TRP A 41 2.70 -11.11 6.94
CA TRP A 41 2.37 -10.29 5.78
C TRP A 41 0.91 -10.49 5.38
N ALA A 42 0.22 -9.38 5.17
CA ALA A 42 -1.08 -9.33 4.52
C ALA A 42 -0.90 -8.79 3.09
N TYR A 43 -1.90 -9.03 2.25
CA TYR A 43 -1.87 -8.59 0.86
C TYR A 43 -3.23 -8.05 0.40
N LEU A 44 -3.16 -7.09 -0.51
CA LEU A 44 -4.27 -6.50 -1.23
C LEU A 44 -4.16 -6.93 -2.71
N PRO A 45 -5.06 -7.78 -3.21
CA PRO A 45 -5.12 -8.15 -4.62
C PRO A 45 -5.30 -6.90 -5.49
N LEU A 46 -4.46 -6.72 -6.51
CA LEU A 46 -4.55 -5.57 -7.41
C LEU A 46 -5.84 -5.59 -8.24
N SER A 47 -6.36 -6.78 -8.56
CA SER A 47 -7.63 -6.97 -9.26
C SER A 47 -8.84 -6.50 -8.46
N ALA A 48 -8.72 -6.32 -7.14
CA ALA A 48 -9.79 -5.81 -6.29
C ALA A 48 -9.78 -4.28 -6.14
N ILE A 49 -8.76 -3.60 -6.69
CA ILE A 49 -8.61 -2.15 -6.63
C ILE A 49 -9.45 -1.51 -7.72
N GLU A 50 -10.45 -0.74 -7.32
CA GLU A 50 -11.35 -0.02 -8.24
C GLU A 50 -10.77 1.34 -8.63
N SER A 51 -10.09 2.00 -7.70
CA SER A 51 -9.36 3.25 -7.96
C SER A 51 -8.20 3.43 -6.98
N VAL A 52 -7.22 4.22 -7.42
CA VAL A 52 -6.03 4.57 -6.66
C VAL A 52 -5.79 6.08 -6.74
N GLU A 53 -5.52 6.71 -5.60
CA GLU A 53 -5.26 8.15 -5.52
C GLU A 53 -4.02 8.43 -4.66
N GLY A 54 -3.15 9.32 -5.15
CA GLY A 54 -2.02 9.84 -4.40
C GLY A 54 -2.45 11.02 -3.54
N THR A 55 -2.14 10.99 -2.25
CA THR A 55 -2.47 12.07 -1.31
C THR A 55 -1.26 12.44 -0.45
N HIS A 56 -1.28 13.64 0.12
CA HIS A 56 -0.28 14.07 1.10
C HIS A 56 -0.97 14.28 2.44
N ARG A 57 -0.57 13.50 3.43
CA ARG A 57 -1.11 13.58 4.79
C ARG A 57 -0.24 14.48 5.65
N SER A 58 -0.86 15.46 6.30
CA SER A 58 -0.22 16.22 7.37
C SER A 58 -0.15 15.36 8.63
N VAL A 59 1.06 15.09 9.11
CA VAL A 59 1.34 14.46 10.39
C VAL A 59 1.89 15.54 11.30
N THR A 60 1.18 15.81 12.38
CA THR A 60 1.61 16.75 13.41
C THR A 60 2.25 15.97 14.55
N ALA A 61 3.48 16.31 14.89
CA ALA A 61 4.23 15.68 15.99
C ALA A 61 4.96 16.73 16.83
N GLY A 62 5.26 16.37 18.08
CA GLY A 62 5.97 17.20 19.05
C GLY A 62 5.08 17.71 20.19
N HIS A 63 5.64 17.75 21.40
CA HIS A 63 4.95 18.22 22.62
C HIS A 63 5.27 19.68 22.97
N CYS A 64 6.49 20.17 22.66
CA CYS A 64 6.91 21.55 22.97
C CYS A 64 7.01 22.47 21.74
N VAL A 65 7.32 21.90 20.58
CA VAL A 65 7.29 22.60 19.28
C VAL A 65 6.53 21.70 18.32
N THR A 66 5.43 22.23 17.78
CA THR A 66 4.59 21.53 16.83
C THR A 66 5.27 21.54 15.47
N VAL A 67 5.70 20.37 15.00
CA VAL A 67 6.19 20.19 13.63
C VAL A 67 5.09 19.52 12.83
N THR A 68 4.69 20.17 11.73
CA THR A 68 3.76 19.60 10.75
C THR A 68 4.58 19.10 9.56
N GLU A 69 4.57 17.79 9.35
CA GLU A 69 5.21 17.16 8.20
C GLU A 69 4.16 16.67 7.21
N HIS A 70 4.36 16.94 5.92
CA HIS A 70 3.51 16.37 4.86
C HIS A 70 4.12 15.07 4.36
N LYS A 71 3.50 13.94 4.71
CA LYS A 71 3.93 12.60 4.29
C LYS A 71 3.09 12.11 3.11
N PRO A 72 3.71 11.57 2.05
CA PRO A 72 2.97 11.01 0.93
C PRO A 72 2.22 9.75 1.37
N ALA A 73 1.06 9.52 0.80
CA ALA A 73 0.26 8.33 1.00
C ALA A 73 -0.48 7.95 -0.28
N VAL A 74 -0.81 6.67 -0.41
CA VAL A 74 -1.67 6.18 -1.49
C VAL A 74 -2.94 5.64 -0.86
N GLU A 75 -4.08 6.08 -1.38
CA GLU A 75 -5.38 5.54 -1.03
C GLU A 75 -5.87 4.60 -2.14
N PHE A 76 -6.28 3.40 -1.73
CA PHE A 76 -6.87 2.39 -2.60
C PHE A 76 -8.34 2.22 -2.24
N LYS A 77 -9.22 2.36 -3.22
CA LYS A 77 -10.64 2.06 -3.03
C LYS A 77 -10.95 0.69 -3.61
N THR A 78 -11.70 -0.08 -2.84
CA THR A 78 -12.15 -1.43 -3.19
C THR A 78 -13.59 -1.60 -2.76
N ALA A 79 -14.25 -2.67 -3.24
CA ALA A 79 -15.59 -3.02 -2.81
C ALA A 79 -15.71 -3.27 -1.29
N ALA A 80 -14.62 -3.63 -0.61
CA ALA A 80 -14.60 -3.85 0.83
C ALA A 80 -14.34 -2.57 1.66
N GLY A 81 -13.97 -1.47 1.01
CA GLY A 81 -13.64 -0.21 1.66
C GLY A 81 -12.38 0.46 1.10
N SER A 82 -11.98 1.55 1.76
CA SER A 82 -10.79 2.33 1.42
C SER A 82 -9.61 1.93 2.31
N PHE A 83 -8.44 1.74 1.71
CA PHE A 83 -7.20 1.39 2.40
C PHE A 83 -6.13 2.44 2.13
N GLN A 84 -5.52 2.96 3.19
CA GLN A 84 -4.47 3.97 3.10
C GLN A 84 -3.09 3.38 3.39
N PHE A 85 -2.14 3.65 2.52
CA PHE A 85 -0.75 3.21 2.63
C PHE A 85 0.15 4.43 2.74
N ASN A 86 0.77 4.60 3.91
CA ASN A 86 1.63 5.75 4.20
C ASN A 86 3.05 5.46 3.72
N LEU A 87 3.60 6.38 2.93
CA LEU A 87 4.95 6.30 2.39
C LEU A 87 5.82 7.38 3.02
N GLU A 88 7.13 7.18 2.99
CA GLU A 88 8.07 8.18 3.50
C GLU A 88 8.52 9.12 2.39
N LYS A 89 8.65 8.61 1.15
CA LYS A 89 9.21 9.37 0.01
C LYS A 89 8.19 9.56 -1.12
N PRO A 90 8.02 10.79 -1.65
CA PRO A 90 7.10 11.05 -2.77
C PRO A 90 7.43 10.24 -4.03
N ALA A 91 8.72 9.98 -4.29
CA ALA A 91 9.14 9.13 -5.41
C ALA A 91 8.59 7.69 -5.32
N ASN A 92 8.36 7.18 -4.11
CA ASN A 92 7.79 5.85 -3.93
C ASN A 92 6.27 5.85 -4.13
N MET A 93 5.60 6.96 -3.82
CA MET A 93 4.17 7.16 -4.14
C MET A 93 3.96 7.08 -5.65
N GLN A 94 4.80 7.80 -6.41
CA GLN A 94 4.73 7.78 -7.86
C GLN A 94 4.91 6.36 -8.43
N LYS A 95 5.91 5.60 -7.96
CA LYS A 95 6.09 4.19 -8.37
C LYS A 95 4.87 3.31 -8.16
N VAL A 96 4.15 3.50 -7.04
CA VAL A 96 2.94 2.74 -6.73
C VAL A 96 1.80 3.16 -7.66
N LEU A 97 1.65 4.47 -7.90
CA LEU A 97 0.66 5.00 -8.83
C LEU A 97 0.91 4.54 -10.27
N ASP A 98 2.15 4.59 -10.78
CA ASP A 98 2.49 4.10 -12.11
C ASP A 98 2.26 2.60 -12.27
N ALA A 99 2.51 1.82 -11.21
CA ALA A 99 2.36 0.37 -11.27
C ALA A 99 0.90 -0.11 -11.17
N ILE A 100 0.01 0.67 -10.58
CA ILE A 100 -1.40 0.29 -10.34
C ILE A 100 -2.37 1.08 -11.22
N GLY A 101 -2.06 2.35 -11.50
CA GLY A 101 -2.91 3.31 -12.21
C GLY A 101 -3.05 3.10 -13.71
N LYS A 102 -2.23 2.23 -14.32
CA LYS A 102 -2.00 2.08 -15.77
C LYS A 102 -1.22 3.22 -16.41
#